data_AF-A0A6N8ASV9-F1
#
_entry.id   AF-A0A6N8ASV9-F1
#
_cell.length_a   1.000
_cell.length_b   1.000
_cell.length_c   1.000
_cell.angle_alpha   90.00
_cell.angle_beta   90.00
_cell.angle_gamma   90.00
#
_symmetry.space_group_name_H-M   'P 1'
#
loop_
_entity.id
_entity.type
_entity.pdbx_description
1 polymer ?
#
loop_
_entity_poly.entity_id
_entity_poly.type
_entity_poly.pdbx_seq_one_letter_code
_entity_poly.pdbx_strand_id
1 'polypeptide(L)'
;MLTTNAVQAAEPAGFYVEHAQVLGGLQRHVVVLNEELRTQLPYGSSVHDPYLTQQLAQNAVANTLSTVPGASMGQMMAAGAAGGLIAGAIIAAAMKEEAKSLVEPAHLSLQEAGCRLPGGQALASAVSESMAAAPWARGVSPQHVVLSGNSDIDDVVDTKTGRHVLSAAYSMAPDFSTVITSLKVDTYAPGIGDADRKWASRPARTDRLIVFSDQLSLAPKTPEDIEKALAREHERHASGPARGLIAKANAGDIQARKAVVPLIKDHEKRLREAKLADWTPANAAVMRSRMWSSDGCRTLADALQANNAELGRLLADLYAGRLPVAAEVDPRDAQVDTMAPLPDEEPGIRKTLSLPGNLYLSRRGGDHAPLAHLYTWYKP
;
A
#
# COMPACT_ATOMS: atom_id res chain seq x y z
N MET A 1 16.58 27.11 51.73
CA MET A 1 16.32 25.75 51.23
C MET A 1 14.91 25.73 50.69
N LEU A 2 14.74 25.79 49.38
CA LEU A 2 13.46 25.63 48.69
C LEU A 2 13.55 24.31 47.93
N THR A 3 12.84 23.29 48.42
CA THR A 3 12.67 22.01 47.72
C THR A 3 11.61 22.19 46.64
N THR A 4 12.04 22.33 45.40
CA THR A 4 11.17 22.15 44.23
C THR A 4 10.85 20.67 44.12
N ASN A 5 9.63 20.29 44.55
CA ASN A 5 9.02 19.03 44.14
C ASN A 5 8.75 19.12 42.64
N ALA A 6 9.71 18.66 41.83
CA ALA A 6 9.43 18.30 40.46
C ALA A 6 8.47 17.10 40.50
N VAL A 7 7.19 17.38 40.27
CA VAL A 7 6.25 16.33 39.86
C VAL A 7 6.76 15.84 38.52
N GLN A 8 7.48 14.71 38.54
CA GLN A 8 7.68 13.88 37.35
C GLN A 8 6.27 13.61 36.83
N ALA A 9 5.89 14.29 35.74
CA ALA A 9 4.74 13.87 34.95
C ALA A 9 5.01 12.42 34.58
N ALA A 10 4.21 11.50 35.12
CA ALA A 10 4.26 10.11 34.69
C ALA A 10 4.05 10.13 33.17
N GLU A 11 5.02 9.61 32.42
CA GLU A 11 4.81 9.37 31.00
C GLU A 11 3.50 8.60 30.86
N PRO A 12 2.55 9.03 29.99
CA PRO A 12 1.32 8.28 29.81
C PRO A 12 1.72 6.88 29.35
N ALA A 13 1.42 5.88 30.18
CA ALA A 13 1.66 4.51 29.81
C ALA A 13 0.86 4.25 28.53
N GLY A 14 1.50 3.73 27.47
CA GLY A 14 0.78 3.50 26.21
C GLY A 14 -0.45 2.60 26.43
N PHE A 15 -1.47 2.71 25.56
CA PHE A 15 -2.74 1.95 25.65
C PHE A 15 -2.56 0.47 26.06
N TYR A 16 -1.58 -0.21 25.45
CA TYR A 16 -1.33 -1.63 25.70
C TYR A 16 -0.71 -1.93 27.07
N VAL A 17 0.00 -0.97 27.65
CA VAL A 17 0.55 -1.05 29.00
C VAL A 17 -0.56 -0.83 30.03
N GLU A 18 -1.41 0.17 29.82
CA GLU A 18 -2.53 0.49 30.70
C GLU A 18 -3.58 -0.62 30.76
N HIS A 19 -3.84 -1.28 29.63
CA HIS A 19 -4.86 -2.32 29.51
C HIS A 19 -4.31 -3.75 29.52
N ALA A 20 -3.06 -3.95 29.94
CA ALA A 20 -2.35 -5.24 29.92
C ALA A 20 -3.16 -6.40 30.55
N GLN A 21 -3.87 -6.15 31.65
CA GLN A 21 -4.67 -7.18 32.32
C GLN A 21 -5.86 -7.65 31.47
N VAL A 22 -6.58 -6.72 30.83
CA VAL A 22 -7.71 -7.07 29.95
C VAL A 22 -7.19 -7.77 28.70
N LEU A 23 -6.10 -7.24 28.10
CA LEU A 23 -5.46 -7.80 26.92
C LEU A 23 -4.99 -9.24 27.11
N GLY A 24 -4.46 -9.57 28.30
CA GLY A 24 -4.03 -10.93 28.64
C GLY A 24 -5.15 -11.98 28.58
N GLY A 25 -6.40 -11.55 28.75
CA GLY A 25 -7.59 -12.42 28.68
C GLY A 25 -8.22 -12.54 27.29
N LEU A 26 -7.76 -11.79 26.28
CA LEU A 26 -8.37 -11.81 24.94
C LEU A 26 -7.88 -13.00 24.10
N GLN A 27 -8.76 -13.47 23.22
CA GLN A 27 -8.33 -14.33 22.11
C GLN A 27 -7.42 -13.54 21.17
N ARG A 28 -6.39 -14.20 20.64
CA ARG A 28 -5.34 -13.56 19.85
C ARG A 28 -5.25 -14.21 18.49
N HIS A 29 -5.33 -13.38 17.45
CA HIS A 29 -5.32 -13.82 16.07
C HIS A 29 -4.24 -13.06 15.30
N VAL A 30 -3.42 -13.80 14.57
CA VAL A 30 -2.53 -13.26 13.54
C VAL A 30 -3.06 -13.74 12.20
N VAL A 31 -3.59 -12.82 11.41
CA VAL A 31 -4.21 -13.11 10.12
C VAL A 31 -3.38 -12.45 9.03
N VAL A 32 -2.74 -13.26 8.19
CA VAL A 32 -2.03 -12.75 7.00
C VAL A 32 -2.98 -12.79 5.81
N LEU A 33 -3.19 -11.65 5.17
CA LEU A 33 -4.27 -11.50 4.18
C LEU A 33 -3.95 -12.09 2.81
N ASN A 34 -2.67 -12.39 2.54
CA ASN A 34 -2.23 -12.97 1.27
C ASN A 34 -1.08 -13.95 1.50
N GLU A 35 -1.10 -15.09 0.80
CA GLU A 35 0.01 -16.06 0.79
C GLU A 35 1.28 -15.51 0.12
N GLU A 36 1.10 -14.63 -0.86
CA GLU A 36 2.13 -14.10 -1.74
C GLU A 36 2.11 -12.56 -1.80
N LEU A 37 3.21 -11.97 -2.28
CA LEU A 37 3.31 -10.54 -2.52
C LEU A 37 2.25 -10.10 -3.56
N ARG A 38 1.40 -9.12 -3.19
CA ARG A 38 0.39 -8.54 -4.09
C ARG A 38 0.86 -7.19 -4.65
N THR A 39 0.39 -6.83 -5.84
CA THR A 39 0.57 -5.46 -6.37
C THR A 39 -0.60 -4.59 -5.94
N GLN A 40 -0.33 -3.39 -5.42
CA GLN A 40 -1.38 -2.41 -5.12
C GLN A 40 -1.93 -1.77 -6.38
N LEU A 41 -3.23 -1.47 -6.37
CA LEU A 41 -3.81 -0.59 -7.38
C LEU A 41 -3.66 0.88 -6.98
N PRO A 42 -3.41 1.78 -7.95
CA PRO A 42 -3.47 3.22 -7.78
C PRO A 42 -4.93 3.73 -7.67
N TYR A 43 -5.79 3.02 -6.94
CA TYR A 43 -7.23 3.22 -6.90
C TYR A 43 -7.79 2.92 -5.51
N GLY A 44 -8.85 3.65 -5.14
CA GLY A 44 -9.49 3.56 -3.83
C GLY A 44 -10.95 3.13 -3.86
N SER A 45 -11.27 2.10 -3.09
CA SER A 45 -12.59 1.94 -2.50
C SER A 45 -12.44 1.62 -1.01
N SER A 46 -12.96 2.46 -0.13
CA SER A 46 -12.85 2.35 1.34
C SER A 46 -13.78 1.30 1.96
N VAL A 47 -14.20 0.27 1.20
CA VAL A 47 -15.30 -0.62 1.61
C VAL A 47 -14.93 -1.44 2.85
N HIS A 48 -13.64 -1.65 3.12
CA HIS A 48 -13.16 -2.47 4.24
C HIS A 48 -12.57 -1.67 5.42
N ASP A 49 -12.58 -0.34 5.39
CA ASP A 49 -12.00 0.45 6.49
C ASP A 49 -12.76 1.77 6.73
N PRO A 50 -13.69 1.80 7.71
CA PRO A 50 -14.43 3.01 8.05
C PRO A 50 -13.57 4.06 8.81
N TYR A 51 -12.31 3.74 9.13
CA TYR A 51 -11.40 4.60 9.91
C TYR A 51 -10.19 5.10 9.11
N LEU A 52 -9.94 4.57 7.92
CA LEU A 52 -9.22 5.32 6.89
C LEU A 52 -10.12 6.50 6.55
N THR A 53 -9.78 7.69 7.09
CA THR A 53 -10.59 8.88 6.83
C THR A 53 -10.77 9.03 5.33
N GLN A 54 -11.96 9.46 4.90
CA GLN A 54 -12.23 9.77 3.50
C GLN A 54 -11.14 10.68 2.90
N GLN A 55 -10.47 11.47 3.75
CA GLN A 55 -9.33 12.31 3.43
C GLN A 55 -8.01 11.56 3.24
N LEU A 56 -7.64 10.58 4.08
CA LEU A 56 -6.48 9.70 3.82
C LEU A 56 -6.68 8.88 2.54
N ALA A 57 -7.92 8.45 2.30
CA ALA A 57 -8.34 7.84 1.04
C ALA A 57 -8.21 8.81 -0.15
N GLN A 58 -8.64 10.07 0.00
CA GLN A 58 -8.49 11.10 -1.03
C GLN A 58 -7.03 11.54 -1.24
N ASN A 59 -6.22 11.57 -0.19
CA ASN A 59 -4.79 11.88 -0.23
C ASN A 59 -4.04 10.73 -0.89
N ALA A 60 -4.39 9.46 -0.62
CA ALA A 60 -3.84 8.32 -1.34
C ALA A 60 -4.10 8.43 -2.85
N VAL A 61 -5.31 8.83 -3.25
CA VAL A 61 -5.62 9.13 -4.66
C VAL A 61 -4.81 10.33 -5.15
N ALA A 62 -4.75 11.44 -4.43
CA ALA A 62 -4.00 12.65 -4.83
C ALA A 62 -2.48 12.39 -4.95
N ASN A 63 -1.89 11.66 -4.00
CA ASN A 63 -0.47 11.26 -3.95
C ASN A 63 -0.14 10.26 -5.06
N THR A 64 -1.09 9.41 -5.43
CA THR A 64 -0.92 8.53 -6.58
C THR A 64 -1.01 9.32 -7.88
N LEU A 65 -1.90 10.29 -7.98
CA LEU A 65 -2.04 11.15 -9.15
C LEU A 65 -0.92 12.17 -9.32
N SER A 66 -0.29 12.63 -8.23
CA SER A 66 0.90 13.49 -8.29
C SER A 66 2.11 12.75 -8.87
N THR A 67 2.12 11.41 -8.81
CA THR A 67 3.11 10.58 -9.53
C THR A 67 2.75 10.36 -11.00
N VAL A 68 1.63 10.88 -11.52
CA VAL A 68 1.18 10.74 -12.91
C VAL A 68 1.22 12.09 -13.64
N PRO A 69 2.28 12.40 -14.43
CA PRO A 69 2.35 13.63 -15.21
C PRO A 69 1.20 13.69 -16.22
N GLY A 70 0.35 14.71 -16.12
CA GLY A 70 -0.78 14.94 -17.02
C GLY A 70 -2.14 14.44 -16.54
N ALA A 71 -2.24 13.86 -15.34
CA ALA A 71 -3.50 13.57 -14.68
C ALA A 71 -3.78 14.64 -13.61
N SER A 72 -4.44 15.74 -13.97
CA SER A 72 -4.92 16.67 -12.96
C SER A 72 -6.22 16.13 -12.34
N MET A 73 -6.38 16.31 -11.02
CA MET A 73 -7.64 16.00 -10.33
C MET A 73 -8.84 16.72 -11.00
N GLY A 74 -8.60 17.88 -11.63
CA GLY A 74 -9.58 18.61 -12.45
C GLY A 74 -10.01 17.90 -13.74
N GLN A 75 -9.14 17.12 -14.40
CA GLN A 75 -9.51 16.38 -15.62
C GLN A 75 -10.35 15.14 -15.34
N MET A 76 -10.13 14.46 -14.21
CA MET A 76 -10.99 13.34 -13.80
C MET A 76 -12.28 13.80 -13.12
N MET A 77 -12.26 14.91 -12.37
CA MET A 77 -13.47 15.52 -11.80
C MET A 77 -14.36 16.18 -12.87
N ALA A 78 -13.78 16.74 -13.95
CA ALA A 78 -14.56 17.27 -15.07
C ALA A 78 -15.36 16.18 -15.81
N ALA A 79 -14.95 14.91 -15.71
CA ALA A 79 -15.72 13.76 -16.18
C ALA A 79 -16.76 13.25 -15.15
N GLY A 80 -16.71 13.71 -13.90
CA GLY A 80 -17.41 13.10 -12.75
C GLY A 80 -18.44 13.97 -12.02
N ALA A 81 -18.70 15.21 -12.45
CA ALA A 81 -19.60 16.11 -11.74
C ALA A 81 -21.13 15.86 -11.94
N ALA A 82 -21.54 14.69 -12.46
CA ALA A 82 -22.95 14.39 -12.74
C ALA A 82 -23.44 13.08 -12.12
N GLY A 83 -23.91 13.16 -10.87
CA GLY A 83 -25.13 12.49 -10.42
C GLY A 83 -25.09 11.02 -9.98
N GLY A 84 -25.20 10.79 -8.66
CA GLY A 84 -25.85 9.61 -8.08
C GLY A 84 -25.10 8.27 -8.16
N LEU A 85 -25.47 7.36 -7.24
CA LEU A 85 -24.84 6.06 -6.96
C LEU A 85 -24.57 5.15 -8.19
N ILE A 86 -25.26 5.37 -9.32
CA ILE A 86 -25.11 4.57 -10.56
C ILE A 86 -23.98 5.12 -11.45
N ALA A 87 -23.81 6.45 -11.56
CA ALA A 87 -22.68 7.05 -12.28
C ALA A 87 -21.36 6.78 -11.54
N GLY A 88 -21.40 6.79 -10.21
CA GLY A 88 -20.26 6.44 -9.36
C GLY A 88 -19.73 5.03 -9.59
N ALA A 89 -20.60 4.04 -9.86
CA ALA A 89 -20.19 2.66 -10.13
C ALA A 89 -19.52 2.48 -11.50
N ILE A 90 -20.00 3.20 -12.53
CA ILE A 90 -19.40 3.17 -13.88
C ILE A 90 -18.04 3.89 -13.87
N ILE A 91 -17.94 5.03 -13.18
CA ILE A 91 -16.69 5.76 -13.00
C ILE A 91 -15.71 4.93 -12.15
N ALA A 92 -16.19 4.28 -11.09
CA ALA A 92 -15.37 3.36 -10.30
C ALA A 92 -14.84 2.19 -11.13
N ALA A 93 -15.66 1.61 -12.01
CA ALA A 93 -15.23 0.54 -12.91
C ALA A 93 -14.20 1.04 -13.93
N ALA A 94 -14.44 2.17 -14.60
CA ALA A 94 -13.51 2.75 -15.56
C ALA A 94 -12.18 3.16 -14.93
N MET A 95 -12.22 3.81 -13.75
CA MET A 95 -11.02 4.15 -12.99
C MET A 95 -10.28 2.92 -12.48
N LYS A 96 -10.99 1.85 -12.12
CA LYS A 96 -10.37 0.58 -11.73
C LYS A 96 -9.67 -0.09 -12.92
N GLU A 97 -10.29 -0.10 -14.10
CA GLU A 97 -9.66 -0.63 -15.32
C GLU A 97 -8.45 0.22 -15.75
N GLU A 98 -8.54 1.54 -15.65
CA GLU A 98 -7.39 2.42 -15.86
C GLU A 98 -6.26 2.13 -14.86
N ALA A 99 -6.59 2.04 -13.57
CA ALA A 99 -5.64 1.71 -12.51
C ALA A 99 -4.97 0.34 -12.71
N LYS A 100 -5.73 -0.67 -13.16
CA LYS A 100 -5.18 -1.97 -13.54
C LYS A 100 -4.18 -1.83 -14.68
N SER A 101 -4.55 -1.11 -15.74
CA SER A 101 -3.70 -0.94 -16.93
C SER A 101 -2.36 -0.26 -16.62
N LEU A 102 -2.30 0.56 -15.56
CA LEU A 102 -1.07 1.24 -15.12
C LEU A 102 -0.08 0.30 -14.42
N VAL A 103 -0.57 -0.73 -13.72
CA VAL A 103 0.29 -1.64 -12.93
C VAL A 103 0.55 -2.98 -13.60
N GLU A 104 -0.37 -3.42 -14.46
CA GLU A 104 -0.34 -4.72 -15.13
C GLU A 104 0.99 -5.00 -15.85
N PRO A 105 1.58 -4.09 -16.65
CA PRO A 105 2.84 -4.38 -17.34
C PRO A 105 4.00 -4.68 -16.39
N ALA A 106 4.09 -3.95 -15.26
CA ALA A 106 5.13 -4.15 -14.26
C ALA A 106 4.87 -5.42 -13.42
N HIS A 107 3.59 -5.71 -13.14
CA HIS A 107 3.18 -6.94 -12.45
C HIS A 107 3.54 -8.18 -13.27
N LEU A 108 3.18 -8.20 -14.56
CA LEU A 108 3.51 -9.29 -15.47
C LEU A 108 5.02 -9.48 -15.59
N SER A 109 5.80 -8.39 -15.65
CA SER A 109 7.27 -8.46 -15.66
C SER A 109 7.85 -9.16 -14.41
N LEU A 110 7.30 -8.93 -13.21
CA LEU A 110 7.70 -9.70 -12.00
C LEU A 110 7.27 -11.16 -12.09
N GLN A 111 6.06 -11.41 -12.59
CA GLN A 111 5.48 -12.74 -12.68
C GLN A 111 6.26 -13.64 -13.65
N GLU A 112 6.61 -13.09 -14.82
CA GLU A 112 7.43 -13.75 -15.85
C GLU A 112 8.82 -14.08 -15.34
N ALA A 113 9.39 -13.24 -14.47
CA ALA A 113 10.65 -13.49 -13.79
C ALA A 113 10.57 -14.50 -12.64
N GLY A 114 9.37 -15.03 -12.33
CA GLY A 114 9.17 -16.01 -11.26
C GLY A 114 9.14 -15.42 -9.85
N CYS A 115 9.06 -14.10 -9.69
CA CYS A 115 9.08 -13.42 -8.39
C CYS A 115 7.71 -13.44 -7.69
N ARG A 116 7.10 -14.62 -7.50
CA ARG A 116 5.81 -14.77 -6.78
C ARG A 116 5.95 -14.61 -5.26
N LEU A 117 7.14 -14.89 -4.71
CA LEU A 117 7.52 -14.72 -3.29
C LEU A 117 6.43 -15.07 -2.26
N PRO A 118 6.27 -16.38 -1.94
CA PRO A 118 5.35 -16.85 -0.91
C PRO A 118 5.88 -16.49 0.49
N GLY A 119 5.69 -15.24 0.90
CA GLY A 119 6.18 -14.71 2.17
C GLY A 119 5.19 -14.82 3.33
N GLY A 120 3.93 -15.18 3.06
CA GLY A 120 2.84 -15.05 4.06
C GLY A 120 3.11 -15.78 5.38
N GLN A 121 3.71 -16.98 5.31
CA GLN A 121 4.08 -17.74 6.52
C GLN A 121 5.21 -17.07 7.31
N ALA A 122 6.23 -16.55 6.62
CA ALA A 122 7.33 -15.83 7.29
C ALA A 122 6.82 -14.55 7.98
N LEU A 123 5.85 -13.85 7.37
CA LEU A 123 5.17 -12.71 8.00
C LEU A 123 4.39 -13.13 9.24
N ALA A 124 3.58 -14.20 9.12
CA ALA A 124 2.78 -14.72 10.23
C ALA A 124 3.66 -15.07 11.44
N SER A 125 4.79 -15.75 11.20
CA SER A 125 5.76 -16.10 12.24
C SER A 125 6.37 -14.86 12.88
N ALA A 126 6.89 -13.92 12.08
CA ALA A 126 7.52 -12.70 12.60
C ALA A 126 6.56 -11.85 13.46
N VAL A 127 5.31 -11.73 13.03
CA VAL A 127 4.26 -11.01 13.79
C VAL A 127 3.88 -11.77 15.06
N SER A 128 3.74 -13.10 14.98
CA SER A 128 3.39 -13.95 16.12
C SER A 128 4.47 -13.93 17.20
N GLU A 129 5.73 -14.04 16.81
CA GLU A 129 6.88 -13.96 17.72
C GLU A 129 6.94 -12.60 18.42
N SER A 130 6.78 -11.52 17.66
CA SER A 130 6.81 -10.15 18.18
C SER A 130 5.65 -9.88 19.15
N MET A 131 4.46 -10.43 18.87
CA MET A 131 3.33 -10.34 19.80
C MET A 131 3.53 -11.21 21.04
N ALA A 132 4.07 -12.42 20.90
CA ALA A 132 4.36 -13.30 22.04
C ALA A 132 5.39 -12.70 23.01
N ALA A 133 6.26 -11.81 22.54
CA ALA A 133 7.20 -11.06 23.36
C ALA A 133 6.54 -9.94 24.20
N ALA A 134 5.28 -9.59 23.93
CA ALA A 134 4.58 -8.57 24.70
C ALA A 134 4.39 -9.02 26.17
N PRO A 135 4.63 -8.14 27.17
CA PRO A 135 4.52 -8.51 28.58
C PRO A 135 3.16 -9.10 28.98
N TRP A 136 2.09 -8.63 28.34
CA TRP A 136 0.71 -9.07 28.57
C TRP A 136 0.34 -10.36 27.81
N ALA A 137 1.16 -10.80 26.85
CA ALA A 137 0.86 -11.97 26.01
C ALA A 137 1.53 -13.28 26.48
N ARG A 138 2.36 -13.23 27.53
CA ARG A 138 3.21 -14.35 27.98
C ARG A 138 2.46 -15.68 28.11
N GLY A 139 2.99 -16.72 27.46
CA GLY A 139 2.55 -18.12 27.62
C GLY A 139 1.37 -18.56 26.76
N VAL A 140 0.85 -17.71 25.88
CA VAL A 140 -0.25 -18.09 24.97
C VAL A 140 0.11 -17.69 23.55
N SER A 141 0.15 -18.70 22.67
CA SER A 141 0.38 -18.52 21.24
C SER A 141 -0.87 -17.98 20.55
N PRO A 142 -0.75 -17.01 19.63
CA PRO A 142 -1.87 -16.64 18.77
C PRO A 142 -2.34 -17.83 17.94
N GLN A 143 -3.62 -17.83 17.60
CA GLN A 143 -4.07 -18.53 16.41
C GLN A 143 -3.52 -17.77 15.20
N HIS A 144 -2.71 -18.45 14.37
CA HIS A 144 -2.23 -17.86 13.13
C HIS A 144 -2.97 -18.48 11.95
N VAL A 145 -3.32 -17.64 10.97
CA VAL A 145 -3.94 -18.05 9.72
C VAL A 145 -3.36 -17.23 8.59
N VAL A 146 -2.99 -17.89 7.49
CA VAL A 146 -2.71 -17.23 6.22
C VAL A 146 -3.93 -17.44 5.33
N LEU A 147 -4.61 -16.36 4.96
CA LEU A 147 -5.80 -16.41 4.12
C LEU A 147 -5.41 -16.78 2.69
N SER A 148 -6.22 -17.65 2.10
CA SER A 148 -6.12 -18.07 0.72
C SER A 148 -7.51 -18.11 0.07
N GLY A 149 -7.55 -17.96 -1.25
CA GLY A 149 -8.81 -17.94 -2.00
C GLY A 149 -9.69 -16.72 -1.67
N ASN A 150 -10.96 -16.99 -1.32
CA ASN A 150 -11.98 -15.97 -1.04
C ASN A 150 -12.28 -15.80 0.46
N SER A 151 -11.51 -16.43 1.34
CA SER A 151 -11.71 -16.32 2.79
C SER A 151 -11.38 -14.90 3.27
N ASP A 152 -12.17 -14.40 4.22
CA ASP A 152 -11.95 -13.11 4.89
C ASP A 152 -11.62 -13.32 6.38
N ILE A 153 -11.24 -12.24 7.07
CA ILE A 153 -10.95 -12.25 8.52
C ILE A 153 -12.15 -12.77 9.31
N ASP A 154 -13.36 -12.36 8.94
CA ASP A 154 -14.60 -12.73 9.62
C ASP A 154 -14.93 -14.24 9.51
N ASP A 155 -14.33 -14.94 8.55
CA ASP A 155 -14.48 -16.40 8.42
C ASP A 155 -13.60 -17.17 9.42
N VAL A 156 -12.53 -16.55 9.93
CA VAL A 156 -11.49 -17.21 10.72
C VAL A 156 -11.34 -16.65 12.14
N VAL A 157 -12.04 -15.56 12.45
CA VAL A 157 -12.03 -14.89 13.76
C VAL A 157 -13.44 -14.85 14.34
N ASP A 158 -13.65 -15.43 15.52
CA ASP A 158 -14.96 -15.37 16.19
C ASP A 158 -15.25 -13.95 16.70
N THR A 159 -16.32 -13.35 16.17
CA THR A 159 -16.73 -11.99 16.52
C THR A 159 -17.49 -11.89 17.86
N LYS A 160 -17.89 -13.03 18.45
CA LYS A 160 -18.68 -13.09 19.69
C LYS A 160 -17.86 -12.96 20.97
N THR A 161 -16.55 -13.14 20.89
CA THR A 161 -15.63 -13.08 22.03
C THR A 161 -14.68 -11.89 21.96
N GLY A 162 -14.20 -11.45 23.14
CA GLY A 162 -13.15 -10.45 23.24
C GLY A 162 -11.89 -10.93 22.53
N ARG A 163 -11.36 -10.11 21.63
CA ARG A 163 -10.33 -10.50 20.67
C ARG A 163 -9.37 -9.38 20.33
N HIS A 164 -8.15 -9.78 20.04
CA HIS A 164 -7.07 -8.94 19.58
C HIS A 164 -6.57 -9.51 18.25
N VAL A 165 -6.75 -8.74 17.18
CA VAL A 165 -6.59 -9.20 15.79
C VAL A 165 -5.50 -8.40 15.10
N LEU A 166 -4.45 -9.10 14.67
CA LEU A 166 -3.32 -8.58 13.92
C LEU A 166 -3.49 -8.98 12.46
N SER A 167 -3.88 -8.05 11.60
CA SER A 167 -4.07 -8.28 10.17
C SER A 167 -2.88 -7.76 9.37
N ALA A 168 -2.09 -8.65 8.78
CA ALA A 168 -0.83 -8.31 8.13
C ALA A 168 -0.84 -8.62 6.62
N ALA A 169 -0.11 -7.84 5.82
CA ALA A 169 0.05 -8.12 4.40
C ALA A 169 1.37 -7.58 3.85
N TYR A 170 1.84 -8.23 2.78
CA TYR A 170 2.84 -7.64 1.88
C TYR A 170 2.20 -7.07 0.64
N SER A 171 2.80 -6.01 0.14
CA SER A 171 2.43 -5.46 -1.13
C SER A 171 3.53 -4.67 -1.82
N MET A 172 3.50 -4.66 -3.14
CA MET A 172 4.31 -3.78 -3.98
C MET A 172 3.54 -2.47 -4.18
N ALA A 173 4.23 -1.34 -3.98
CA ALA A 173 3.66 -0.03 -4.28
C ALA A 173 3.25 0.05 -5.77
N PRO A 174 2.23 0.85 -6.15
CA PRO A 174 1.77 0.93 -7.55
C PRO A 174 2.85 1.31 -8.57
N ASP A 175 3.85 2.09 -8.15
CA ASP A 175 4.97 2.53 -8.98
C ASP A 175 6.20 1.61 -8.90
N PHE A 176 6.06 0.47 -8.20
CA PHE A 176 7.07 -0.57 -7.97
C PHE A 176 8.35 -0.05 -7.32
N SER A 177 8.33 1.11 -6.68
CA SER A 177 9.54 1.69 -6.08
C SER A 177 9.93 1.06 -4.75
N THR A 178 9.01 0.39 -4.07
CA THR A 178 9.22 -0.15 -2.72
C THR A 178 8.23 -1.26 -2.40
N VAL A 179 8.62 -2.12 -1.47
CA VAL A 179 7.75 -3.10 -0.83
C VAL A 179 7.19 -2.51 0.46
N ILE A 180 5.87 -2.62 0.61
CA ILE A 180 5.11 -2.17 1.76
C ILE A 180 4.65 -3.39 2.55
N THR A 181 5.06 -3.46 3.82
CA THR A 181 4.51 -4.40 4.80
C THR A 181 3.58 -3.63 5.73
N SER A 182 2.31 -4.03 5.78
CA SER A 182 1.30 -3.39 6.63
C SER A 182 0.82 -4.33 7.72
N LEU A 183 0.54 -3.77 8.89
CA LEU A 183 -0.10 -4.44 10.01
C LEU A 183 -1.19 -3.53 10.57
N LYS A 184 -2.41 -4.05 10.64
CA LYS A 184 -3.52 -3.45 11.39
C LYS A 184 -3.70 -4.22 12.69
N VAL A 185 -3.74 -3.51 13.80
CA VAL A 185 -3.92 -4.08 15.14
C VAL A 185 -5.27 -3.59 15.67
N ASP A 186 -6.26 -4.48 15.72
CA ASP A 186 -7.60 -4.17 16.23
C ASP A 186 -7.84 -4.88 17.57
N THR A 187 -8.25 -4.12 18.59
CA THR A 187 -8.63 -4.63 19.91
C THR A 187 -10.12 -4.49 20.13
N TYR A 188 -10.83 -5.61 20.20
CA TYR A 188 -12.26 -5.69 20.50
C TYR A 188 -12.42 -6.25 21.91
N ALA A 189 -12.69 -5.39 22.88
CA ALA A 189 -12.80 -5.80 24.28
C ALA A 189 -13.95 -5.08 24.98
N PRO A 190 -14.79 -5.79 25.75
CA PRO A 190 -15.71 -5.13 26.68
C PRO A 190 -14.90 -4.42 27.77
N GLY A 191 -15.43 -3.31 28.28
CA GLY A 191 -14.87 -2.53 29.38
C GLY A 191 -13.69 -1.62 29.00
N ILE A 192 -13.36 -1.47 27.71
CA ILE A 192 -12.31 -0.56 27.23
C ILE A 192 -12.91 0.51 26.31
N GLY A 193 -12.75 1.78 26.68
CA GLY A 193 -13.07 2.95 25.86
C GLY A 193 -14.57 3.13 25.55
N ASP A 194 -14.87 4.11 24.70
CA ASP A 194 -16.24 4.48 24.31
C ASP A 194 -17.01 3.39 23.53
N ALA A 195 -16.29 2.36 23.07
CA ALA A 195 -16.84 1.25 22.30
C ALA A 195 -17.47 0.15 23.17
N ASP A 196 -17.46 0.26 24.50
CA ASP A 196 -17.90 -0.80 25.43
C ASP A 196 -19.28 -1.41 25.10
N ARG A 197 -20.26 -0.65 24.62
CA ARG A 197 -21.59 -1.21 24.27
C ARG A 197 -21.67 -1.85 22.87
N LYS A 198 -20.67 -1.62 22.00
CA LYS A 198 -20.60 -2.11 20.62
C LYS A 198 -19.25 -2.78 20.33
N TRP A 199 -18.58 -3.26 21.37
CA TRP A 199 -17.21 -3.74 21.30
C TRP A 199 -17.05 -4.92 20.33
N ALA A 200 -18.11 -5.68 20.06
CA ALA A 200 -18.06 -6.81 19.13
C ALA A 200 -17.90 -6.38 17.67
N SER A 201 -18.40 -5.20 17.29
CA SER A 201 -18.37 -4.68 15.91
C SER A 201 -17.51 -3.43 15.74
N ARG A 202 -17.07 -2.81 16.84
CA ARG A 202 -16.24 -1.61 16.85
C ARG A 202 -15.04 -1.84 17.78
N PRO A 203 -13.80 -1.79 17.26
CA PRO A 203 -12.64 -1.96 18.11
C PRO A 203 -12.55 -0.79 19.10
N ALA A 204 -12.15 -1.10 20.33
CA ALA A 204 -11.79 -0.12 21.35
C ALA A 204 -10.52 0.65 20.95
N ARG A 205 -9.64 0.00 20.19
CA ARG A 205 -8.41 0.59 19.65
C ARG A 205 -8.08 -0.03 18.30
N THR A 206 -7.70 0.82 17.36
CA THR A 206 -7.06 0.44 16.10
C THR A 206 -5.73 1.18 15.98
N ASP A 207 -4.66 0.44 15.75
CA ASP A 207 -3.34 0.97 15.39
C ASP A 207 -2.93 0.41 14.01
N ARG A 208 -2.15 1.17 13.26
CA ARG A 208 -1.62 0.76 11.96
C ARG A 208 -0.11 0.95 11.93
N LEU A 209 0.62 -0.11 11.62
CA LEU A 209 2.07 -0.06 11.43
C LEU A 209 2.36 -0.34 9.96
N ILE A 210 3.12 0.54 9.32
CA ILE A 210 3.48 0.44 7.91
C ILE A 210 4.98 0.56 7.79
N VAL A 211 5.59 -0.42 7.14
CA VAL A 211 7.02 -0.44 6.87
C VAL A 211 7.24 -0.37 5.36
N PHE A 212 7.99 0.63 4.93
CA PHE A 212 8.49 0.75 3.58
C PHE A 212 9.90 0.17 3.52
N SER A 213 10.15 -0.69 2.54
CA SER A 213 11.52 -1.04 2.19
C SER A 213 12.24 0.19 1.66
N ASP A 214 13.57 0.16 1.68
CA ASP A 214 14.37 1.19 0.99
C ASP A 214 13.94 1.28 -0.48
N GLN A 215 13.82 2.50 -0.99
CA GLN A 215 13.29 2.77 -2.32
C GLN A 215 14.30 2.41 -3.41
N LEU A 216 13.81 1.76 -4.47
CA LEU A 216 14.57 1.59 -5.70
C LEU A 216 14.60 2.91 -6.48
N SER A 217 15.76 3.55 -6.42
CA SER A 217 16.08 4.71 -7.25
C SER A 217 16.28 4.30 -8.71
N LEU A 218 15.54 4.94 -9.60
CA LEU A 218 15.67 4.77 -11.05
C LEU A 218 16.36 6.00 -11.62
N ALA A 219 17.53 5.80 -12.23
CA ALA A 219 18.23 6.88 -12.91
C ALA A 219 17.42 7.38 -14.13
N PRO A 220 17.58 8.66 -14.54
CA PRO A 220 17.01 9.15 -15.80
C PRO A 220 17.47 8.32 -17.00
N LYS A 221 16.74 8.38 -18.12
CA LYS A 221 17.10 7.60 -19.31
C LYS A 221 18.44 8.03 -19.87
N THR A 222 19.25 7.05 -20.24
CA THR A 222 20.41 7.27 -21.11
C THR A 222 19.97 7.40 -22.57
N PRO A 223 20.81 7.93 -23.48
CA PRO A 223 20.53 7.91 -24.91
C PRO A 223 20.24 6.48 -25.44
N GLU A 224 20.95 5.48 -24.92
CA GLU A 224 20.72 4.07 -25.28
C GLU A 224 19.35 3.56 -24.83
N ASP A 225 18.86 4.00 -23.66
CA ASP A 225 17.51 3.66 -23.19
C ASP A 225 16.42 4.23 -24.09
N ILE A 226 16.62 5.46 -24.60
CA ILE A 226 15.71 6.10 -25.55
C ILE A 226 15.68 5.32 -26.86
N GLU A 227 16.85 4.96 -27.40
CA GLU A 227 16.93 4.15 -28.63
C GLU A 227 16.26 2.78 -28.46
N LYS A 228 16.52 2.09 -27.34
CA LYS A 228 15.86 0.81 -27.02
C LYS A 228 14.35 0.97 -26.85
N ALA A 229 13.88 2.05 -26.22
CA ALA A 229 12.45 2.32 -26.05
C ALA A 229 11.76 2.58 -27.40
N LEU A 230 12.40 3.34 -28.30
CA LEU A 230 11.91 3.57 -29.66
C LEU A 230 11.86 2.28 -30.47
N ALA A 231 12.92 1.48 -30.43
CA ALA A 231 12.98 0.19 -31.14
C ALA A 231 11.85 -0.75 -30.68
N ARG A 232 11.66 -0.89 -29.35
CA ARG A 232 10.58 -1.71 -28.79
C ARG A 232 9.19 -1.24 -29.22
N GLU A 233 8.95 0.07 -29.25
CA GLU A 233 7.67 0.62 -29.68
C GLU A 233 7.41 0.40 -31.18
N HIS A 234 8.44 0.55 -32.02
CA HIS A 234 8.34 0.25 -33.46
C HIS A 234 8.04 -1.24 -33.69
N GLU A 235 8.70 -2.13 -32.97
CA GLU A 235 8.47 -3.57 -33.06
C GLU A 235 7.05 -3.95 -32.60
N ARG A 236 6.59 -3.42 -31.46
CA ARG A 236 5.23 -3.62 -30.94
C ARG A 236 4.18 -3.17 -31.95
N HIS A 237 4.34 -1.98 -32.53
CA HIS A 237 3.38 -1.46 -33.51
C HIS A 237 3.40 -2.28 -34.82
N ALA A 238 4.57 -2.72 -35.28
CA ALA A 238 4.72 -3.53 -36.49
C ALA A 238 4.16 -4.95 -36.37
N SER A 239 4.26 -5.55 -35.18
CA SER A 239 3.77 -6.91 -34.86
C SER A 239 2.32 -6.93 -34.33
N GLY A 240 1.78 -5.77 -33.94
CA GLY A 240 0.45 -5.64 -33.35
C GLY A 240 -0.73 -5.72 -34.32
N PRO A 241 -1.97 -5.67 -33.79
CA PRO A 241 -3.20 -5.79 -34.58
C PRO A 241 -3.43 -4.64 -35.56
N ALA A 242 -2.70 -3.53 -35.39
CA ALA A 242 -2.77 -2.35 -36.25
C ALA A 242 -2.49 -2.71 -37.72
N ARG A 243 -1.53 -3.59 -38.01
CA ARG A 243 -1.17 -3.96 -39.39
C ARG A 243 -2.34 -4.53 -40.18
N GLY A 244 -3.10 -5.46 -39.59
CA GLY A 244 -4.28 -6.05 -40.22
C GLY A 244 -5.44 -5.05 -40.36
N LEU A 245 -5.61 -4.18 -39.38
CA LEU A 245 -6.64 -3.13 -39.40
C LEU A 245 -6.34 -2.03 -40.42
N ILE A 246 -5.07 -1.63 -40.59
CA ILE A 246 -4.64 -0.66 -41.61
C ILE A 246 -4.95 -1.19 -43.00
N ALA A 247 -4.62 -2.46 -43.29
CA ALA A 247 -4.91 -3.06 -44.59
C ALA A 247 -6.42 -3.06 -44.91
N LYS A 248 -7.26 -3.46 -43.94
CA LYS A 248 -8.74 -3.42 -44.08
C LYS A 248 -9.28 -1.99 -44.22
N ALA A 249 -8.75 -1.05 -43.44
CA ALA A 249 -9.12 0.36 -43.48
C ALA A 249 -8.80 1.00 -44.84
N ASN A 250 -7.63 0.68 -45.41
CA ASN A 250 -7.22 1.11 -46.75
C ASN A 250 -8.09 0.48 -47.85
N ALA A 251 -8.57 -0.75 -47.65
CA ALA A 251 -9.54 -1.41 -48.53
C ALA A 251 -10.98 -0.87 -48.42
N GLY A 252 -11.23 0.12 -47.54
CA GLY A 252 -12.52 0.80 -47.42
C GLY A 252 -13.40 0.36 -46.24
N ASP A 253 -12.93 -0.54 -45.38
CA ASP A 253 -13.69 -0.96 -44.19
C ASP A 253 -13.78 0.17 -43.15
N ILE A 254 -15.00 0.69 -42.94
CA ILE A 254 -15.30 1.79 -42.02
C ILE A 254 -15.08 1.39 -40.56
N GLN A 255 -15.37 0.14 -40.18
CA GLN A 255 -15.17 -0.32 -38.81
C GLN A 255 -13.68 -0.49 -38.51
N ALA A 256 -12.91 -1.00 -39.48
CA ALA A 256 -11.46 -1.04 -39.37
C ALA A 256 -10.83 0.37 -39.27
N ARG A 257 -11.35 1.36 -40.03
CA ARG A 257 -10.93 2.77 -39.91
C ARG A 257 -11.19 3.33 -38.51
N LYS A 258 -12.34 3.05 -37.91
CA LYS A 258 -12.63 3.50 -36.53
C LYS A 258 -11.73 2.80 -35.51
N ALA A 259 -11.48 1.51 -35.67
CA ALA A 259 -10.67 0.71 -34.76
C ALA A 259 -9.16 1.02 -34.84
N VAL A 260 -8.65 1.44 -36.01
CA VAL A 260 -7.21 1.70 -36.20
C VAL A 260 -6.76 3.07 -35.66
N VAL A 261 -7.62 4.09 -35.68
CA VAL A 261 -7.32 5.44 -35.19
C VAL A 261 -6.78 5.46 -33.74
N PRO A 262 -7.41 4.81 -32.75
CA PRO A 262 -6.87 4.79 -31.39
C PRO A 262 -5.50 4.10 -31.31
N LEU A 263 -5.23 3.09 -32.13
CA LEU A 263 -3.94 2.38 -32.17
C LEU A 263 -2.82 3.26 -32.72
N ILE A 264 -3.09 4.05 -33.76
CA ILE A 264 -2.12 5.02 -34.31
C ILE A 264 -1.84 6.12 -33.28
N LYS A 265 -2.89 6.65 -32.63
CA LYS A 265 -2.72 7.66 -31.57
C LYS A 265 -1.92 7.13 -30.37
N ASP A 266 -2.16 5.89 -29.96
CA ASP A 266 -1.38 5.21 -28.92
C ASP A 266 0.09 5.05 -29.34
N HIS A 267 0.35 4.65 -30.58
CA HIS A 267 1.71 4.56 -31.12
C HIS A 267 2.44 5.90 -31.08
N GLU A 268 1.84 6.97 -31.60
CA GLU A 268 2.42 8.32 -31.57
C GLU A 268 2.65 8.83 -30.15
N LYS A 269 1.74 8.52 -29.21
CA LYS A 269 1.90 8.83 -27.79
C LYS A 269 3.14 8.10 -27.24
N ARG A 270 3.25 6.79 -27.43
CA ARG A 270 4.38 5.99 -26.93
C ARG A 270 5.72 6.39 -27.55
N LEU A 271 5.75 6.76 -28.83
CA LEU A 271 6.95 7.30 -29.47
C LEU A 271 7.38 8.63 -28.85
N ARG A 272 6.43 9.51 -28.49
CA ARG A 272 6.74 10.75 -27.75
C ARG A 272 7.29 10.43 -26.36
N GLU A 273 6.64 9.53 -25.63
CA GLU A 273 7.06 9.09 -24.30
C GLU A 273 8.43 8.41 -24.29
N ALA A 274 8.76 7.65 -25.34
CA ALA A 274 10.06 7.02 -25.50
C ALA A 274 11.18 8.05 -25.57
N LYS A 275 10.95 9.18 -26.25
CA LYS A 275 11.91 10.29 -26.43
C LYS A 275 12.11 11.18 -25.20
N LEU A 276 11.23 11.10 -24.20
CA LEU A 276 11.39 11.88 -22.97
C LEU A 276 12.67 11.45 -22.25
N ALA A 277 13.43 12.40 -21.73
CA ALA A 277 14.60 12.14 -20.89
C ALA A 277 14.21 11.42 -19.59
N ASP A 278 13.04 11.76 -19.04
CA ASP A 278 12.50 11.11 -17.87
C ASP A 278 11.67 9.88 -18.23
N TRP A 279 11.59 8.95 -17.28
CA TRP A 279 10.68 7.81 -17.36
C TRP A 279 9.26 8.29 -17.09
N THR A 280 8.33 7.96 -17.99
CA THR A 280 6.91 8.02 -17.64
C THR A 280 6.62 7.03 -16.50
N PRO A 281 5.65 7.28 -15.62
CA PRO A 281 5.40 6.44 -14.44
C PRO A 281 5.21 4.95 -14.74
N ALA A 282 4.41 4.62 -15.76
CA ALA A 282 4.19 3.24 -16.17
C ALA A 282 5.49 2.54 -16.61
N ASN A 283 6.33 3.23 -17.40
CA ASN A 283 7.64 2.70 -17.79
C ASN A 283 8.61 2.64 -16.61
N ALA A 284 8.57 3.60 -15.68
CA ALA A 284 9.37 3.56 -14.46
C ALA A 284 9.02 2.35 -13.60
N ALA A 285 7.73 2.04 -13.45
CA ALA A 285 7.26 0.85 -12.75
C ALA A 285 7.76 -0.44 -13.41
N VAL A 286 7.72 -0.53 -14.75
CA VAL A 286 8.30 -1.67 -15.48
C VAL A 286 9.80 -1.77 -15.26
N MET A 287 10.55 -0.67 -15.31
CA MET A 287 11.99 -0.71 -15.07
C MET A 287 12.33 -1.13 -13.63
N ARG A 288 11.61 -0.61 -12.63
CA ARG A 288 11.77 -1.03 -11.23
C ARG A 288 11.38 -2.48 -11.01
N SER A 289 10.33 -2.97 -11.67
CA SER A 289 9.98 -4.40 -11.63
C SER A 289 11.15 -5.28 -12.10
N ARG A 290 11.87 -4.86 -13.15
CA ARG A 290 13.07 -5.56 -13.63
C ARG A 290 14.23 -5.46 -12.66
N MET A 291 14.39 -4.32 -11.97
CA MET A 291 15.41 -4.16 -10.92
C MET A 291 15.16 -5.15 -9.78
N TRP A 292 13.93 -5.25 -9.27
CA TRP A 292 13.56 -6.25 -8.26
C TRP A 292 13.85 -7.69 -8.68
N SER A 293 13.67 -8.02 -9.95
CA SER A 293 13.86 -9.37 -10.48
C SER A 293 15.26 -9.66 -11.01
N SER A 294 16.13 -8.65 -11.14
CA SER A 294 17.42 -8.72 -11.86
C SER A 294 18.40 -9.75 -11.31
N ASP A 295 18.30 -10.06 -10.02
CA ASP A 295 19.20 -10.96 -9.29
C ASP A 295 18.45 -12.18 -8.74
N GLY A 296 17.61 -12.78 -9.58
CA GLY A 296 16.78 -13.93 -9.19
C GLY A 296 15.82 -13.62 -8.04
N CYS A 297 15.27 -12.40 -8.02
CA CYS A 297 14.38 -11.89 -6.96
C CYS A 297 15.03 -11.72 -5.58
N ARG A 298 16.36 -11.85 -5.43
CA ARG A 298 17.05 -11.74 -4.12
C ARG A 298 16.82 -10.39 -3.45
N THR A 299 16.97 -9.29 -4.17
CA THR A 299 16.71 -7.93 -3.66
C THR A 299 15.31 -7.81 -3.05
N LEU A 300 14.33 -8.44 -3.70
CA LEU A 300 12.94 -8.40 -3.25
C LEU A 300 12.71 -9.29 -2.00
N ALA A 301 13.36 -10.46 -1.94
CA ALA A 301 13.32 -11.34 -0.77
C ALA A 301 13.98 -10.69 0.46
N ASP A 302 15.15 -10.06 0.27
CA ASP A 302 15.86 -9.34 1.34
C ASP A 302 15.04 -8.16 1.88
N ALA A 303 14.36 -7.43 0.99
CA ALA A 303 13.44 -6.36 1.38
C ALA A 303 12.27 -6.86 2.25
N LEU A 304 11.66 -8.00 1.90
CA LEU A 304 10.60 -8.60 2.71
C LEU A 304 11.11 -9.01 4.10
N GLN A 305 12.29 -9.62 4.18
CA GLN A 305 12.90 -10.02 5.44
C GLN A 305 13.23 -8.80 6.32
N ALA A 306 13.83 -7.76 5.74
CA ALA A 306 14.14 -6.52 6.45
C ALA A 306 12.86 -5.84 6.96
N ASN A 307 11.81 -5.80 6.14
CA ASN A 307 10.53 -5.25 6.57
C ASN A 307 9.90 -6.06 7.71
N ASN A 308 10.04 -7.38 7.75
CA ASN A 308 9.56 -8.19 8.87
C ASN A 308 10.24 -7.85 10.19
N ALA A 309 11.58 -7.73 10.15
CA ALA A 309 12.35 -7.38 11.32
C ALA A 309 11.95 -6.00 11.86
N GLU A 310 11.79 -5.03 10.96
CA GLU A 310 11.37 -3.68 11.31
C GLU A 310 9.91 -3.63 11.80
N LEU A 311 9.00 -4.39 11.18
CA LEU A 311 7.62 -4.51 11.65
C LEU A 311 7.56 -5.11 13.06
N GLY A 312 8.36 -6.15 13.32
CA GLY A 312 8.48 -6.77 14.64
C GLY A 312 8.97 -5.78 15.69
N ARG A 313 9.97 -4.96 15.36
CA ARG A 313 10.45 -3.87 16.21
C ARG A 313 9.34 -2.85 16.50
N LEU A 314 8.63 -2.38 15.46
CA LEU A 314 7.51 -1.44 15.63
C LEU A 314 6.41 -2.00 16.51
N LEU A 315 6.06 -3.28 16.34
CA LEU A 315 5.03 -3.95 17.13
C LEU A 315 5.44 -4.09 18.61
N ALA A 316 6.71 -4.43 18.86
CA ALA A 316 7.25 -4.48 20.21
C ALA A 316 7.23 -3.08 20.86
N ASP A 317 7.59 -2.04 20.12
CA ASP A 317 7.54 -0.66 20.61
C ASP A 317 6.11 -0.16 20.81
N LEU A 318 5.15 -0.59 19.98
CA LEU A 318 3.72 -0.31 20.16
C LEU A 318 3.25 -0.85 21.51
N TYR A 319 3.53 -2.12 21.78
CA TYR A 319 3.10 -2.78 23.03
C TYR A 319 3.86 -2.30 24.27
N ALA A 320 5.07 -1.79 24.10
CA ALA A 320 5.83 -1.16 25.17
C ALA A 320 5.46 0.33 25.39
N GLY A 321 4.58 0.91 24.57
CA GLY A 321 4.24 2.34 24.64
C GLY A 321 5.41 3.26 24.26
N ARG A 322 6.35 2.79 23.43
CA ARG A 322 7.56 3.52 23.03
C ARG A 322 7.50 4.13 21.64
N LEU A 323 6.41 3.92 20.90
CA LEU A 323 6.22 4.60 19.63
C LEU A 323 6.00 6.11 19.84
N PRO A 324 6.41 6.96 18.89
CA PRO A 324 6.19 8.40 18.99
C PRO A 324 4.72 8.74 19.18
N VAL A 325 4.41 9.70 20.05
CA VAL A 325 3.02 10.09 20.32
C VAL A 325 2.37 10.58 19.03
N ALA A 326 1.22 10.01 18.68
CA ALA A 326 0.45 10.48 17.53
C ALA A 326 0.00 11.91 17.79
N ALA A 327 0.27 12.80 16.84
CA ALA A 327 -0.15 14.18 16.97
C ALA A 327 -1.68 14.24 17.16
N GLU A 328 -2.13 15.01 18.15
CA GLU A 328 -3.54 15.33 18.37
C GLU A 328 -4.01 16.30 17.28
N VAL A 329 -4.07 15.84 16.04
CA VAL A 329 -4.69 16.56 14.94
C VAL A 329 -6.04 15.91 14.68
N ASP A 330 -7.11 16.70 14.56
CA ASP A 330 -8.38 16.17 14.11
C ASP A 330 -8.11 15.42 12.79
N PRO A 331 -8.42 14.12 12.69
CA PRO A 331 -8.17 13.34 11.49
C PRO A 331 -8.82 13.92 10.23
N ARG A 332 -9.76 14.86 10.37
CA ARG A 332 -10.40 15.63 9.29
C ARG A 332 -9.57 16.81 8.78
N ASP A 333 -8.63 17.31 9.57
CA ASP A 333 -7.86 18.53 9.28
C ASP A 333 -6.41 18.25 8.81
N ALA A 334 -5.91 17.02 8.99
CA ALA A 334 -4.57 16.66 8.58
C ALA A 334 -4.51 16.19 7.12
N GLN A 335 -3.99 17.04 6.22
CA GLN A 335 -3.46 16.56 4.94
C GLN A 335 -2.07 15.98 5.17
N VAL A 336 -1.93 14.66 5.01
CA VAL A 336 -0.63 13.98 5.06
C VAL A 336 -0.22 13.66 3.62
N ASP A 337 0.81 14.35 3.13
CA ASP A 337 1.44 14.03 1.86
C ASP A 337 2.62 13.08 2.10
N THR A 338 2.41 11.79 1.83
CA THR A 338 3.48 10.78 1.94
C THR A 338 4.49 10.87 0.80
N MET A 339 4.22 11.67 -0.23
CA MET A 339 5.15 11.96 -1.33
C MET A 339 6.08 13.14 -1.04
N ALA A 340 5.90 13.80 0.11
CA ALA A 340 6.77 14.86 0.59
C ALA A 340 7.53 14.42 1.86
N PRO A 341 8.63 15.12 2.21
CA PRO A 341 9.24 14.99 3.51
C PRO A 341 8.23 15.29 4.63
N LEU A 342 8.12 14.37 5.58
CA LEU A 342 7.30 14.55 6.77
C LEU A 342 8.08 15.30 7.86
N PRO A 343 7.38 15.89 8.85
CA PRO A 343 8.06 16.50 10.00
C PRO A 343 9.05 15.54 10.66
N ASP A 344 10.19 16.08 11.07
CA ASP A 344 11.29 15.34 11.72
C ASP A 344 11.95 14.25 10.86
N GLU A 345 11.63 14.14 9.58
CA GLU A 345 12.29 13.22 8.66
C GLU A 345 13.68 13.74 8.26
N GLU A 346 14.68 12.85 8.31
CA GLU A 346 16.06 13.18 7.95
C GLU A 346 16.53 12.35 6.75
N PRO A 347 17.08 12.99 5.69
CA PRO A 347 17.53 12.28 4.50
C PRO A 347 18.49 11.12 4.82
N GLY A 348 18.19 9.95 4.25
CA GLY A 348 19.00 8.74 4.39
C GLY A 348 18.83 8.00 5.71
N ILE A 349 18.07 8.52 6.68
CA ILE A 349 17.89 7.90 8.01
C ILE A 349 16.51 7.27 8.12
N ARG A 350 16.43 6.01 8.55
CA ARG A 350 15.17 5.33 8.84
C ARG A 350 14.57 5.86 10.13
N LYS A 351 13.33 6.36 10.07
CA LYS A 351 12.59 6.86 11.23
C LYS A 351 11.21 6.25 11.30
N THR A 352 10.72 6.13 12.53
CA THR A 352 9.30 5.88 12.81
C THR A 352 8.59 7.21 12.96
N LEU A 353 7.63 7.46 12.08
CA LEU A 353 6.85 8.68 11.99
C LEU A 353 5.43 8.37 12.46
N SER A 354 4.85 9.25 13.26
CA SER A 354 3.49 9.10 13.76
C SER A 354 2.56 10.04 12.99
N LEU A 355 1.47 9.47 12.48
CA LEU A 355 0.46 10.13 11.68
C LEU A 355 -0.90 10.07 12.41
N PRO A 356 -1.82 11.00 12.11
CA PRO A 356 -3.14 11.02 12.73
C PRO A 356 -3.90 9.70 12.58
N GLY A 357 -4.69 9.36 13.60
CA GLY A 357 -5.47 8.11 13.61
C GLY A 357 -4.67 6.86 13.98
N ASN A 358 -3.62 7.01 14.80
CA ASN A 358 -2.75 5.93 15.28
C ASN A 358 -2.08 5.16 14.14
N LEU A 359 -1.63 5.90 13.13
CA LEU A 359 -0.90 5.37 12.00
C LEU A 359 0.59 5.64 12.19
N TYR A 360 1.40 4.60 12.08
CA TYR A 360 2.83 4.65 12.25
C TYR A 360 3.51 4.19 10.97
N LEU A 361 4.49 4.97 10.54
CA LEU A 361 5.21 4.79 9.29
C LEU A 361 6.70 4.63 9.58
N SER A 362 7.29 3.50 9.23
CA SER A 362 8.75 3.34 9.15
C SER A 362 9.20 3.46 7.71
N ARG A 363 9.98 4.51 7.42
CA ARG A 363 10.64 4.71 6.14
C ARG A 363 11.97 5.42 6.31
N ARG A 364 12.82 5.33 5.28
CA ARG A 364 14.07 6.06 5.18
C ARG A 364 13.80 7.46 4.64
N GLY A 365 14.37 8.49 5.27
CA GLY A 365 14.15 9.86 4.80
C GLY A 365 14.65 10.09 3.38
N GLY A 366 13.85 10.80 2.59
CA GLY A 366 14.10 10.97 1.15
C GLY A 366 13.51 9.84 0.28
N ASP A 367 13.03 8.75 0.88
CA ASP A 367 12.25 7.75 0.17
C ASP A 367 10.78 8.19 0.18
N HIS A 368 10.27 8.52 -1.00
CA HIS A 368 8.91 9.02 -1.18
C HIS A 368 8.17 8.02 -2.06
N ALA A 369 7.25 7.31 -1.43
CA ALA A 369 6.46 6.28 -2.09
C ALA A 369 4.98 6.49 -1.84
N PRO A 370 4.13 6.19 -2.84
CA PRO A 370 2.71 6.32 -2.70
C PRO A 370 2.22 5.32 -1.66
N LEU A 371 1.61 5.84 -0.59
CA LEU A 371 0.77 5.05 0.29
C LEU A 371 -0.62 4.98 -0.36
N ALA A 372 -0.77 4.10 -1.36
CA ALA A 372 -2.08 3.84 -1.94
C ALA A 372 -2.97 3.09 -0.93
N HIS A 373 -4.21 2.80 -1.33
CA HIS A 373 -5.16 2.12 -0.46
C HIS A 373 -4.66 0.73 -0.07
N LEU A 374 -4.22 0.61 1.18
CA LEU A 374 -3.87 -0.66 1.78
C LEU A 374 -5.01 -1.66 1.52
N TYR A 375 -4.64 -2.88 1.17
CA TYR A 375 -5.59 -3.97 0.93
C TYR A 375 -6.41 -3.86 -0.37
N THR A 376 -6.07 -2.93 -1.27
CA THR A 376 -6.61 -2.90 -2.65
C THR A 376 -5.61 -3.49 -3.62
N TRP A 377 -5.86 -4.73 -4.04
CA TRP A 377 -4.92 -5.51 -4.85
C TRP A 377 -5.31 -5.59 -6.33
N TYR A 378 -4.29 -5.55 -7.19
CA TYR A 378 -4.42 -5.97 -8.58
C TYR A 378 -4.75 -7.47 -8.60
N LYS A 379 -5.86 -7.80 -9.28
CA LYS A 379 -6.28 -9.17 -9.57
C LYS A 379 -6.25 -9.30 -11.11
N PRO A 380 -5.37 -10.16 -11.66
CA PRO A 380 -5.28 -10.40 -13.09
C PRO A 380 -6.56 -10.99 -13.66
#